data_AF-A0A1J1HV14-F1
#
_entry.id   AF-A0A1J1HV14-F1
#
_cell.length_a   1.000
_cell.length_b   1.000
_cell.length_c   1.000
_cell.angle_alpha   90.00
_cell.angle_beta   90.00
_cell.angle_gamma   90.00
#
_symmetry.space_group_name_H-M   'P 1'
#
loop_
_entity.id
_entity.type
_entity.pdbx_description
1 polymer ?
#
loop_
_entity_poly.entity_id
_entity_poly.type
_entity_poly.pdbx_seq_one_letter_code
_entity_poly.pdbx_strand_id
1 'polypeptide(L)'
;MRIKNRLIIFSLIFIIKDTYANLSLQCITSHLKSHGIQEDILDSVDSFPGTEAECESFIRIKLDDFNDKIFTSMNEDENARAHIECFRREAASEEYENVALRFQAVGMLDVGWKFWRSSAKELRYEELKEEIDQLGVRILEKCAAAEHFGKFFDTAIEKKPSLYAKGENEYCIRRYLIDKYMIDAFSYSLNINPKNVTMENYNCEEIMKSILDPAYDNLKKEENECSLNILKDNSYYDYLLKLELLSKLPLTSQDKYFERQKFIDSMFEITQKTRIC
;
A
#
# COMPACT_ATOMS: atom_id res chain seq x y z
N MET A 1 0.97 -21.60 8.01
CA MET A 1 1.08 -20.42 7.12
C MET A 1 2.51 -20.12 6.67
N ARG A 2 3.53 -20.02 7.55
CA ARG A 2 4.91 -19.60 7.18
C ARG A 2 5.60 -20.41 6.05
N ILE A 3 5.30 -21.71 5.91
CA ILE A 3 5.93 -22.58 4.88
C ILE A 3 5.31 -22.36 3.49
N LYS A 4 4.00 -22.14 3.39
CA LYS A 4 3.32 -21.86 2.10
C LYS A 4 3.76 -20.50 1.53
N ASN A 5 3.91 -19.48 2.36
CA ASN A 5 4.34 -18.15 1.89
C ASN A 5 5.77 -18.17 1.32
N ARG A 6 6.68 -18.98 1.89
CA ARG A 6 8.04 -19.13 1.34
C ARG A 6 8.04 -19.86 0.00
N LEU A 7 7.24 -20.91 -0.17
CA LEU A 7 7.11 -21.63 -1.46
C LEU A 7 6.57 -20.71 -2.57
N ILE A 8 5.60 -19.85 -2.25
CA ILE A 8 5.08 -18.84 -3.18
C ILE A 8 6.21 -17.87 -3.57
N ILE A 9 6.93 -17.29 -2.61
CA ILE A 9 8.04 -16.35 -2.89
C ILE A 9 9.14 -16.99 -3.75
N PHE A 10 9.55 -18.22 -3.43
CA PHE A 10 10.53 -18.94 -4.27
C PHE A 10 10.02 -19.18 -5.70
N SER A 11 8.73 -19.51 -5.89
CA SER A 11 8.15 -19.64 -7.23
C SER A 11 8.12 -18.31 -7.99
N LEU A 12 7.87 -17.18 -7.32
CA LEU A 12 7.90 -15.85 -7.93
C LEU A 12 9.27 -15.53 -8.53
N ILE A 13 10.37 -15.83 -7.82
CA ILE A 13 11.74 -15.57 -8.30
C ILE A 13 12.06 -16.35 -9.59
N PHE A 14 11.64 -17.62 -9.68
CA PHE A 14 11.81 -18.42 -10.90
C PHE A 14 10.96 -17.87 -12.06
N ILE A 15 9.74 -17.42 -11.77
CA ILE A 15 8.86 -16.80 -12.77
C ILE A 15 9.42 -15.46 -13.27
N ILE A 16 10.09 -14.67 -12.42
CA ILE A 16 10.79 -13.43 -12.82
C ILE A 16 11.80 -13.77 -13.91
N LYS A 17 12.77 -14.66 -13.62
CA LYS A 17 13.85 -14.99 -14.56
C LYS A 17 13.37 -15.45 -15.94
N ASP A 18 12.37 -16.34 -15.97
CA ASP A 18 11.83 -16.88 -17.23
C ASP A 18 11.00 -15.86 -18.03
N THR A 19 10.50 -14.81 -17.40
CA THR A 19 9.61 -13.85 -18.07
C THR A 19 10.38 -12.74 -18.78
N TYR A 20 11.53 -12.35 -18.24
CA TYR A 20 12.39 -11.32 -18.80
C TYR A 20 13.40 -11.83 -19.84
N ALA A 21 13.34 -13.11 -20.24
CA ALA A 21 14.30 -13.75 -21.15
C ALA A 21 14.43 -13.08 -22.55
N ASN A 22 13.49 -12.22 -22.94
CA ASN A 22 13.51 -11.46 -24.21
C ASN A 22 13.74 -9.95 -24.04
N LEU A 23 13.79 -9.44 -22.80
CA LEU A 23 14.14 -8.04 -22.56
C LEU A 23 15.66 -7.91 -22.59
N SER A 24 16.18 -6.99 -23.39
CA SER A 24 17.62 -6.71 -23.42
C SER A 24 18.03 -5.94 -22.16
N LEU A 25 19.24 -6.20 -21.66
CA LEU A 25 19.83 -5.45 -20.55
C LEU A 25 19.85 -3.95 -20.83
N GLN A 26 20.11 -3.57 -22.08
CA GLN A 26 20.11 -2.18 -22.54
C GLN A 26 18.73 -1.53 -22.39
N CYS A 27 17.64 -2.23 -22.74
CA CYS A 27 16.29 -1.69 -22.57
C CYS A 27 15.97 -1.48 -21.08
N ILE A 28 16.15 -2.50 -20.23
CA ILE A 28 15.86 -2.37 -18.79
C ILE A 28 16.66 -1.21 -18.19
N THR A 29 17.95 -1.09 -18.53
CA THR A 29 18.80 -0.01 -18.04
C THR A 29 18.37 1.37 -18.54
N SER A 30 17.98 1.49 -19.82
CA SER A 30 17.48 2.75 -20.38
C SER A 30 16.19 3.21 -19.70
N HIS A 31 15.26 2.29 -19.41
CA HIS A 31 14.03 2.59 -18.68
C HIS A 31 14.26 3.01 -17.23
N LEU A 32 15.14 2.30 -16.51
CA LEU A 32 15.52 2.70 -15.15
C LEU A 32 16.11 4.13 -15.14
N LYS A 33 16.99 4.43 -16.10
CA LYS A 33 17.60 5.77 -16.24
C LYS A 33 16.56 6.85 -16.59
N SER A 34 15.59 6.58 -17.46
CA SER A 34 14.54 7.57 -17.80
C SER A 34 13.62 7.89 -16.61
N HIS A 35 13.44 6.94 -15.70
CA HIS A 35 12.68 7.10 -14.45
C HIS A 35 13.54 7.62 -13.29
N GLY A 36 14.79 8.02 -13.53
CA GLY A 36 15.68 8.57 -12.51
C GLY A 36 16.21 7.53 -11.51
N ILE A 37 16.09 6.24 -11.82
CA ILE A 37 16.57 5.14 -11.00
C ILE A 37 18.01 4.81 -11.42
N GLN A 38 18.96 5.21 -10.59
CA GLN A 38 20.38 4.95 -10.81
C GLN A 38 20.80 3.65 -10.13
N GLU A 39 21.67 2.90 -10.82
CA GLU A 39 22.25 1.66 -10.33
C GLU A 39 23.67 1.56 -10.89
N ASP A 40 24.67 1.94 -10.08
CA ASP A 40 26.07 2.17 -10.50
C ASP A 40 26.67 0.99 -11.29
N ILE A 41 26.28 -0.24 -10.93
CA ILE A 41 26.78 -1.45 -11.62
C ILE A 41 26.28 -1.56 -13.07
N LEU A 42 25.23 -0.81 -13.44
CA LEU A 42 24.65 -0.75 -14.78
C LEU A 42 25.13 0.47 -15.59
N ASP A 43 25.97 1.34 -15.04
CA ASP A 43 26.40 2.57 -15.72
C ASP A 43 27.15 2.31 -17.03
N SER A 44 27.87 1.18 -17.10
CA SER A 44 28.62 0.77 -18.28
C SER A 44 27.79 0.10 -19.37
N VAL A 45 26.48 -0.09 -19.15
CA VAL A 45 25.59 -0.69 -20.15
C VAL A 45 25.32 0.35 -21.24
N ASP A 46 25.55 -0.04 -22.50
CA ASP A 46 25.27 0.78 -23.67
C ASP A 46 23.78 1.13 -23.77
N SER A 47 23.47 2.27 -24.41
CA SER A 47 22.10 2.68 -24.65
C SER A 47 21.32 1.65 -25.46
N PHE A 48 20.02 1.54 -25.20
CA PHE A 48 19.11 0.75 -26.01
C PHE A 48 19.12 1.25 -27.47
N PRO A 49 19.30 0.36 -28.48
CA PRO A 49 19.38 0.78 -29.89
C PRO A 49 18.03 1.20 -30.49
N GLY A 50 16.91 0.90 -29.83
CA GLY A 50 15.58 1.35 -30.22
C GLY A 50 15.17 2.67 -29.58
N THR A 51 13.91 3.06 -29.78
CA THR A 51 13.31 4.22 -29.14
C THR A 51 12.91 3.94 -27.68
N GLU A 52 12.83 4.98 -26.87
CA GLU A 52 12.32 4.89 -25.49
C GLU A 52 10.91 4.29 -25.45
N ALA A 53 10.01 4.76 -26.32
CA ALA A 53 8.63 4.25 -26.41
C ALA A 53 8.55 2.75 -26.75
N GLU A 54 9.47 2.23 -27.57
CA GLU A 54 9.56 0.79 -27.84
C GLU A 54 9.99 0.02 -26.60
N CYS A 55 10.99 0.52 -25.87
CA CYS A 55 11.45 -0.10 -24.64
C CYS A 55 10.38 -0.09 -23.53
N GLU A 56 9.70 1.03 -23.33
CA GLU A 56 8.54 1.15 -22.42
C GLU A 56 7.46 0.12 -22.75
N SER A 57 7.13 -0.01 -24.03
CA SER A 57 6.15 -1.00 -24.50
C SER A 57 6.59 -2.43 -24.19
N PHE A 58 7.86 -2.77 -24.41
CA PHE A 58 8.39 -4.09 -24.08
C PHE A 58 8.39 -4.38 -22.59
N ILE A 59 8.76 -3.41 -21.75
CA ILE A 59 8.75 -3.55 -20.29
C ILE A 59 7.32 -3.78 -19.80
N ARG A 60 6.36 -2.96 -20.25
CA ARG A 60 4.95 -3.14 -19.89
C ARG A 60 4.41 -4.51 -20.28
N ILE A 61 4.63 -4.95 -21.52
CA ILE A 61 4.19 -6.28 -21.98
C ILE A 61 4.79 -7.39 -21.11
N LYS A 62 6.04 -7.24 -20.65
CA LYS A 62 6.70 -8.24 -19.81
C LYS A 62 6.27 -8.22 -18.35
N LEU A 63 5.98 -7.04 -17.81
CA LEU A 63 5.34 -6.92 -16.50
C LEU A 63 3.95 -7.56 -16.52
N ASP A 64 3.17 -7.34 -17.59
CA ASP A 64 1.88 -7.98 -17.79
C ASP A 64 2.00 -9.52 -17.90
N ASP A 65 2.92 -10.02 -18.75
CA ASP A 65 3.22 -11.46 -18.87
C ASP A 65 3.62 -12.07 -17.51
N PHE A 66 4.41 -11.35 -16.72
CA PHE A 66 4.91 -11.79 -15.42
C PHE A 66 3.75 -11.93 -14.43
N ASN A 67 2.93 -10.89 -14.35
CA ASN A 67 1.74 -10.86 -13.51
C ASN A 67 0.75 -11.97 -13.89
N ASP A 68 0.56 -12.23 -15.19
CA ASP A 68 -0.32 -13.30 -15.66
C ASP A 68 0.25 -14.71 -15.39
N LYS A 69 1.57 -14.92 -15.45
CA LYS A 69 2.19 -16.20 -15.08
C LYS A 69 2.11 -16.50 -13.58
N ILE A 70 2.38 -15.50 -12.74
CA ILE A 70 2.17 -15.63 -11.28
C ILE A 70 0.73 -16.04 -11.03
N PHE A 71 -0.21 -15.31 -11.62
CA PHE A 71 -1.64 -15.59 -11.49
C PHE A 71 -1.97 -17.03 -11.91
N THR A 72 -1.58 -17.44 -13.13
CA THR A 72 -1.83 -18.79 -13.65
C THR A 72 -1.28 -19.87 -12.71
N SER A 73 -0.11 -19.67 -12.11
CA SER A 73 0.51 -20.64 -11.19
C SER A 73 -0.18 -20.74 -9.82
N MET A 74 -0.94 -19.71 -9.43
CA MET A 74 -1.60 -19.65 -8.12
C MET A 74 -3.12 -19.91 -8.20
N ASN A 75 -3.71 -19.85 -9.40
CA ASN A 75 -5.16 -19.89 -9.64
C ASN A 75 -5.80 -21.30 -9.57
N GLU A 76 -5.07 -22.30 -9.08
CA GLU A 76 -5.59 -23.67 -8.87
C GLU A 76 -6.43 -23.79 -7.58
N ASP A 77 -6.37 -22.81 -6.66
CA ASP A 77 -7.16 -22.75 -5.42
C ASP A 77 -8.13 -21.55 -5.44
N GLU A 78 -9.44 -21.82 -5.55
CA GLU A 78 -10.49 -20.78 -5.53
C GLU A 78 -10.44 -19.91 -4.27
N ASN A 79 -10.00 -20.46 -3.13
CA ASN A 79 -9.88 -19.70 -1.88
C ASN A 79 -8.69 -18.73 -1.89
N ALA A 80 -7.67 -19.00 -2.72
CA ALA A 80 -6.51 -18.14 -2.87
C ALA A 80 -6.75 -16.98 -3.85
N ARG A 81 -7.79 -17.07 -4.71
CA ARG A 81 -8.03 -16.12 -5.80
C ARG A 81 -8.08 -14.66 -5.35
N ALA A 82 -8.82 -14.35 -4.28
CA ALA A 82 -8.92 -12.97 -3.77
C ALA A 82 -7.57 -12.43 -3.25
N HIS A 83 -6.74 -13.30 -2.66
CA HIS A 83 -5.40 -12.95 -2.20
C HIS A 83 -4.44 -12.72 -3.37
N ILE A 84 -4.57 -13.51 -4.44
CA ILE A 84 -3.75 -13.40 -5.65
C ILE A 84 -4.12 -12.14 -6.44
N GLU A 85 -5.41 -11.85 -6.59
CA GLU A 85 -5.90 -10.63 -7.26
C GLU A 85 -5.42 -9.38 -6.51
N CYS A 86 -5.43 -9.42 -5.18
CA CYS A 86 -4.82 -8.37 -4.38
C CYS A 86 -3.31 -8.29 -4.63
N PHE A 87 -2.58 -9.40 -4.53
CA PHE A 87 -1.12 -9.41 -4.74
C PHE A 87 -0.75 -8.82 -6.11
N ARG A 88 -1.47 -9.20 -7.17
CA ARG A 88 -1.28 -8.66 -8.52
C ARG A 88 -1.40 -7.15 -8.55
N ARG A 89 -2.44 -6.59 -7.94
CA ARG A 89 -2.66 -5.14 -7.90
C ARG A 89 -1.56 -4.41 -7.16
N GLU A 90 -1.13 -4.96 -6.02
CA GLU A 90 -0.10 -4.34 -5.18
C GLU A 90 1.32 -4.51 -5.73
N ALA A 91 1.60 -5.63 -6.41
CA ALA A 91 2.88 -5.91 -7.07
C ALA A 91 3.08 -5.10 -8.36
N ALA A 92 2.00 -4.57 -8.95
CA ALA A 92 2.05 -3.56 -10.01
C ALA A 92 2.37 -2.15 -9.49
N SER A 93 2.88 -2.03 -8.26
CA SER A 93 3.39 -0.77 -7.74
C SER A 93 4.76 -0.46 -8.33
N GLU A 94 5.00 0.82 -8.62
CA GLU A 94 6.28 1.31 -9.14
C GLU A 94 7.47 0.85 -8.30
N GLU A 95 7.32 0.83 -6.96
CA GLU A 95 8.37 0.34 -6.05
C GLU A 95 8.75 -1.11 -6.36
N TYR A 96 7.78 -2.04 -6.39
CA TYR A 96 8.05 -3.46 -6.62
C TYR A 96 8.61 -3.73 -8.03
N GLU A 97 8.01 -3.11 -9.05
CA GLU A 97 8.44 -3.25 -10.44
C GLU A 97 9.88 -2.76 -10.63
N ASN A 98 10.23 -1.62 -10.03
CA ASN A 98 11.58 -1.07 -10.11
C ASN A 98 12.62 -1.97 -9.44
N VAL A 99 12.30 -2.60 -8.31
CA VAL A 99 13.23 -3.56 -7.67
C VAL A 99 13.38 -4.82 -8.53
N ALA A 100 12.28 -5.33 -9.09
CA ALA A 100 12.30 -6.50 -9.98
C ALA A 100 13.12 -6.25 -11.24
N LEU A 101 12.97 -5.07 -11.86
CA LEU A 101 13.76 -4.66 -13.04
C LEU A 101 15.24 -4.51 -12.70
N ARG A 102 15.60 -3.89 -11.57
CA ARG A 102 17.00 -3.81 -11.10
C ARG A 102 17.59 -5.20 -10.87
N PHE A 103 16.88 -6.07 -10.16
CA PHE A 103 17.31 -7.45 -9.90
C PHE A 103 17.58 -8.23 -11.19
N GLN A 104 16.68 -8.08 -12.17
CA GLN A 104 16.84 -8.71 -13.48
C GLN A 104 18.05 -8.15 -14.23
N ALA A 105 18.19 -6.82 -14.31
CA ALA A 105 19.32 -6.18 -15.00
C ALA A 105 20.66 -6.57 -14.39
N VAL A 106 20.79 -6.54 -13.06
CA VAL A 106 21.99 -7.00 -12.35
C VAL A 106 22.24 -8.48 -12.62
N GLY A 107 21.21 -9.32 -12.65
CA GLY A 107 21.34 -10.75 -12.99
C GLY A 107 21.90 -10.99 -14.40
N MET A 108 21.44 -10.20 -15.36
CA MET A 108 21.81 -10.27 -16.79
C MET A 108 23.19 -9.67 -17.11
N LEU A 109 23.79 -8.92 -16.18
CA LEU A 109 25.10 -8.30 -16.40
C LEU A 109 26.19 -9.36 -16.56
N ASP A 110 26.75 -9.50 -17.76
CA ASP A 110 27.95 -10.32 -17.95
C ASP A 110 29.13 -9.69 -17.23
N VAL A 111 29.90 -10.51 -16.49
CA VAL A 111 31.06 -10.04 -15.73
C VAL A 111 32.22 -9.76 -16.71
N GLY A 112 32.14 -8.64 -17.41
CA GLY A 112 33.17 -8.15 -18.33
C GLY A 112 34.32 -7.42 -17.63
N TRP A 113 35.43 -7.27 -18.34
CA TRP A 113 36.74 -6.74 -17.89
C TRP A 113 36.76 -5.38 -17.15
N LYS A 114 35.66 -4.64 -17.07
CA LYS A 114 35.60 -3.36 -16.35
C LYS A 114 35.22 -3.57 -14.88
N PHE A 115 36.25 -3.52 -14.03
CA PHE A 115 36.29 -3.09 -12.62
C PHE A 115 35.35 -3.70 -11.56
N TRP A 116 34.24 -4.35 -11.92
CA TRP A 116 33.36 -5.00 -10.96
C TRP A 116 33.85 -6.41 -10.68
N ARG A 117 34.31 -6.65 -9.44
CA ARG A 117 34.60 -8.00 -8.98
C ARG A 117 33.28 -8.78 -9.00
N SER A 118 33.31 -10.05 -9.43
CA SER A 118 32.16 -10.97 -9.36
C SER A 118 31.42 -10.88 -8.02
N SER A 119 32.16 -10.64 -6.93
CA SER A 119 31.64 -10.45 -5.57
C SER A 119 30.70 -9.24 -5.40
N ALA A 120 30.93 -8.13 -6.12
CA ALA A 120 30.09 -6.93 -6.00
C ALA A 120 28.74 -7.13 -6.73
N LYS A 121 28.76 -7.75 -7.92
CA LYS A 121 27.55 -8.16 -8.63
C LYS A 121 26.72 -9.12 -7.78
N GLU A 122 27.37 -10.15 -7.24
CA GLU A 122 26.70 -11.20 -6.47
C GLU A 122 26.12 -10.65 -5.16
N LEU A 123 26.84 -9.76 -4.47
CA LEU A 123 26.32 -9.05 -3.30
C LEU A 123 25.08 -8.22 -3.65
N ARG A 124 25.18 -7.36 -4.67
CA ARG A 124 24.06 -6.51 -5.09
C ARG A 124 22.86 -7.31 -5.56
N TYR A 125 23.10 -8.44 -6.22
CA TYR A 125 22.06 -9.36 -6.67
C TYR A 125 21.30 -9.98 -5.49
N GLU A 126 22.01 -10.42 -4.44
CA GLU A 126 21.36 -10.95 -3.24
C GLU A 126 20.67 -9.84 -2.41
N GLU A 127 21.22 -8.63 -2.35
CA GLU A 127 20.53 -7.48 -1.74
C GLU A 127 19.18 -7.19 -2.41
N LEU A 128 19.18 -7.10 -3.75
CA LEU A 128 17.96 -6.85 -4.52
C LEU A 128 16.94 -8.00 -4.39
N LYS A 129 17.43 -9.24 -4.25
CA LYS A 129 16.59 -10.40 -3.97
C LYS A 129 15.93 -10.32 -2.60
N GLU A 130 16.69 -9.96 -1.57
CA GLU A 130 16.15 -9.73 -0.23
C GLU A 130 15.13 -8.58 -0.23
N GLU A 131 15.38 -7.51 -0.99
CA GLU A 131 14.45 -6.38 -1.15
C GLU A 131 13.13 -6.83 -1.82
N ILE A 132 13.20 -7.60 -2.92
CA ILE A 132 12.01 -8.19 -3.57
C ILE A 132 11.25 -9.10 -2.60
N ASP A 133 11.96 -9.97 -1.86
CA ASP A 133 11.33 -10.89 -0.92
C ASP A 133 10.61 -10.13 0.20
N GLN A 134 11.24 -9.07 0.74
CA GLN A 134 10.64 -8.22 1.76
C GLN A 134 9.40 -7.49 1.24
N LEU A 135 9.47 -6.91 0.03
CA LEU A 135 8.32 -6.26 -0.59
C LEU A 135 7.20 -7.26 -0.88
N GLY A 136 7.52 -8.45 -1.39
CA GLY A 136 6.56 -9.52 -1.61
C GLY A 136 5.86 -9.96 -0.32
N VAL A 137 6.61 -10.12 0.79
CA VAL A 137 6.02 -10.39 2.11
C VAL A 137 5.11 -9.25 2.55
N ARG A 138 5.55 -8.00 2.43
CA ARG A 138 4.77 -6.82 2.80
C ARG A 138 3.45 -6.75 2.02
N ILE A 139 3.49 -7.03 0.72
CA ILE A 139 2.30 -7.10 -0.14
C ILE A 139 1.36 -8.22 0.32
N LEU A 140 1.88 -9.42 0.60
CA LEU A 140 1.06 -10.54 1.09
C LEU A 140 0.39 -10.21 2.44
N GLU A 141 1.12 -9.57 3.35
CA GLU A 141 0.56 -9.12 4.62
C GLU A 141 -0.51 -8.03 4.42
N LYS A 142 -0.30 -7.10 3.49
CA LYS A 142 -1.29 -6.10 3.11
C LYS A 142 -2.56 -6.75 2.56
N CYS A 143 -2.42 -7.77 1.72
CA CYS A 143 -3.55 -8.50 1.16
C CYS A 143 -4.33 -9.30 2.20
N ALA A 144 -3.66 -9.92 3.16
CA ALA A 144 -4.33 -10.53 4.31
C ALA A 144 -5.02 -9.47 5.20
N ALA A 145 -4.39 -8.32 5.41
CA ALA A 145 -4.97 -7.21 6.14
C ALA A 145 -6.19 -6.60 5.42
N ALA A 146 -6.19 -6.57 4.09
CA ALA A 146 -7.30 -6.10 3.27
C ALA A 146 -8.57 -6.95 3.46
N GLU A 147 -8.44 -8.24 3.77
CA GLU A 147 -9.58 -9.08 4.16
C GLU A 147 -10.14 -8.62 5.52
N HIS A 148 -9.29 -8.52 6.55
CA HIS A 148 -9.71 -8.17 7.90
C HIS A 148 -10.24 -6.74 8.02
N PHE A 149 -9.44 -5.75 7.61
CA PHE A 149 -9.81 -4.34 7.66
C PHE A 149 -10.90 -4.00 6.64
N GLY A 150 -10.90 -4.64 5.48
CA GLY A 150 -11.96 -4.49 4.50
C GLY A 150 -13.30 -4.97 5.05
N LYS A 151 -13.35 -6.16 5.66
CA LYS A 151 -14.56 -6.66 6.31
C LYS A 151 -15.02 -5.77 7.46
N PHE A 152 -14.08 -5.23 8.24
CA PHE A 152 -14.40 -4.26 9.29
C PHE A 152 -15.02 -2.98 8.71
N PHE A 153 -14.43 -2.42 7.65
CA PHE A 153 -14.96 -1.27 6.93
C PHE A 153 -16.38 -1.54 6.42
N ASP A 154 -16.57 -2.65 5.69
CA ASP A 154 -17.87 -3.02 5.11
C ASP A 154 -18.93 -3.16 6.21
N THR A 155 -18.57 -3.82 7.32
CA THR A 155 -19.43 -3.96 8.50
C THR A 155 -19.81 -2.61 9.12
N ALA A 156 -18.85 -1.68 9.25
CA ALA A 156 -19.10 -0.38 9.85
C ALA A 156 -19.97 0.52 8.95
N ILE A 157 -19.77 0.46 7.63
CA ILE A 157 -20.61 1.19 6.68
C ILE A 157 -22.05 0.65 6.67
N GLU A 158 -22.22 -0.67 6.75
CA GLU A 158 -23.55 -1.30 6.69
C GLU A 158 -24.34 -1.19 7.99
N LYS A 159 -23.68 -1.40 9.14
CA LYS A 159 -24.37 -1.44 10.44
C LYS A 159 -24.82 -0.07 10.95
N LYS A 160 -24.44 1.02 10.28
CA LYS A 160 -24.68 2.41 10.72
C LYS A 160 -24.50 2.55 12.23
N PRO A 161 -23.34 2.14 12.78
CA PRO A 161 -23.17 1.98 14.22
C PRO A 161 -23.59 3.27 14.94
N SER A 162 -24.48 3.14 15.91
CA SER A 162 -24.99 4.27 16.71
C SER A 162 -24.02 4.66 17.83
N LEU A 163 -22.72 4.63 17.57
CA LEU A 163 -21.68 5.03 18.51
C LEU A 163 -21.59 6.57 18.54
N TYR A 164 -22.65 7.24 19.01
CA TYR A 164 -22.64 8.64 19.46
C TYR A 164 -22.16 9.76 18.51
N ALA A 165 -23.11 10.62 18.12
CA ALA A 165 -23.08 12.08 18.30
C ALA A 165 -24.33 12.67 17.66
N LYS A 166 -25.13 13.42 18.41
CA LYS A 166 -26.23 14.23 17.87
C LYS A 166 -25.97 15.68 18.24
N GLY A 167 -26.24 16.59 17.31
CA GLY A 167 -26.13 18.03 17.59
C GLY A 167 -24.67 18.46 17.52
N GLU A 168 -24.15 18.97 18.63
CA GLU A 168 -22.87 19.68 18.71
C GLU A 168 -21.66 18.77 18.41
N ASN A 169 -21.63 17.57 19.00
CA ASN A 169 -20.56 16.60 18.74
C ASN A 169 -20.50 16.21 17.25
N GLU A 170 -21.66 16.12 16.58
CA GLU A 170 -21.73 15.76 15.17
C GLU A 170 -21.16 16.88 14.29
N TYR A 171 -21.48 18.13 14.62
CA TYR A 171 -20.90 19.31 13.98
C TYR A 171 -19.38 19.35 14.18
N CYS A 172 -18.89 19.17 15.40
CA CYS A 172 -17.46 19.24 15.69
C CYS A 172 -16.67 18.09 15.06
N ILE A 173 -17.19 16.85 15.01
CA ILE A 173 -16.56 15.74 14.30
C ILE A 173 -16.46 16.04 12.80
N ARG A 174 -17.55 16.52 12.17
CA ARG A 174 -17.54 16.88 10.73
C ARG A 174 -16.51 17.96 10.46
N ARG A 175 -16.53 19.04 11.23
CA ARG A 175 -15.58 20.15 11.09
C ARG A 175 -14.14 19.68 11.29
N TYR A 176 -13.87 18.90 12.33
CA TYR A 176 -12.54 18.37 12.62
C TYR A 176 -11.97 17.50 11.49
N LEU A 177 -12.78 16.59 10.94
CA LEU A 177 -12.35 15.73 9.83
C LEU A 177 -12.12 16.51 8.52
N ILE A 178 -12.85 17.62 8.32
CA ILE A 178 -12.61 18.54 7.19
C ILE A 178 -11.32 19.34 7.42
N ASP A 179 -11.14 19.91 8.60
CA ASP A 179 -9.96 20.71 8.96
C ASP A 179 -8.67 19.86 8.92
N LYS A 180 -8.77 18.56 9.20
CA LYS A 180 -7.68 17.57 9.03
C LYS A 180 -7.52 17.02 7.60
N TYR A 181 -8.30 17.48 6.62
CA TYR A 181 -8.31 16.98 5.24
C TYR A 181 -8.60 15.48 5.12
N MET A 182 -9.28 14.88 6.10
CA MET A 182 -9.66 13.47 6.06
C MET A 182 -10.92 13.23 5.22
N ILE A 183 -11.79 14.23 5.12
CA ILE A 183 -12.99 14.23 4.28
C ILE A 183 -13.04 15.54 3.50
N ASP A 184 -13.32 15.45 2.20
CA ASP A 184 -13.67 16.62 1.40
C ASP A 184 -15.19 16.88 1.46
N ALA A 185 -15.57 18.01 2.05
CA ALA A 185 -16.97 18.38 2.18
C ALA A 185 -17.68 18.50 0.82
N PHE A 186 -16.97 18.93 -0.23
CA PHE A 186 -17.53 19.11 -1.56
C PHE A 186 -17.79 17.77 -2.25
N SER A 187 -16.80 16.87 -2.26
CA SER A 187 -16.92 15.54 -2.86
C SER A 187 -18.11 14.74 -2.32
N TYR A 188 -18.44 14.90 -1.02
CA TYR A 188 -19.53 14.15 -0.39
C TYR A 188 -20.83 14.94 -0.17
N SER A 189 -20.93 16.16 -0.71
CA SER A 189 -22.08 17.06 -0.46
C SER A 189 -22.42 17.18 1.04
N LEU A 190 -21.37 17.25 1.87
CA LEU A 190 -21.49 17.16 3.31
C LEU A 190 -22.01 18.49 3.88
N ASN A 191 -23.23 18.49 4.42
CA ASN A 191 -23.67 19.61 5.25
C ASN A 191 -22.90 19.57 6.59
N ILE A 192 -22.02 20.54 6.84
CA ILE A 192 -21.22 20.62 8.06
C ILE A 192 -22.11 20.82 9.29
N ASN A 193 -23.20 21.59 9.15
CA ASN A 193 -24.11 21.92 10.24
C ASN A 193 -25.55 21.50 9.89
N PRO A 194 -25.86 20.19 9.82
CA PRO A 194 -27.17 19.71 9.38
C PRO A 194 -28.31 20.06 10.33
N LYS A 195 -28.00 20.55 11.54
CA LYS A 195 -28.97 20.87 12.59
C LYS A 195 -28.98 22.34 12.98
N ASN A 196 -28.31 23.20 12.22
CA ASN A 196 -28.20 24.65 12.48
C ASN A 196 -27.80 24.96 13.94
N VAL A 197 -26.83 24.20 14.47
CA VAL A 197 -26.23 24.44 15.78
C VAL A 197 -25.63 25.86 15.81
N THR A 198 -25.92 26.61 16.87
CA THR A 198 -25.47 28.00 17.03
C THR A 198 -23.96 28.03 17.26
N MET A 199 -23.17 28.64 16.36
CA MET A 199 -21.71 28.48 16.36
C MET A 199 -20.94 29.41 17.32
N GLU A 200 -21.62 30.38 17.95
CA GLU A 200 -20.96 31.52 18.62
C GLU A 200 -20.17 31.17 19.90
N ASN A 201 -20.32 29.97 20.47
CA ASN A 201 -19.64 29.58 21.72
C ASN A 201 -19.03 28.15 21.74
N TYR A 202 -18.89 27.47 20.61
CA TYR A 202 -18.39 26.08 20.61
C TYR A 202 -16.89 25.98 20.39
N ASN A 203 -16.20 25.42 21.40
CA ASN A 203 -14.82 24.99 21.29
C ASN A 203 -14.76 23.54 20.77
N CYS A 204 -14.76 23.38 19.43
CA CYS A 204 -14.66 22.04 18.83
C CYS A 204 -13.34 21.33 19.16
N GLU A 205 -12.27 22.06 19.49
CA GLU A 205 -11.01 21.45 19.91
C GLU A 205 -11.18 20.72 21.25
N GLU A 206 -11.80 21.35 22.24
CA GLU A 206 -12.11 20.73 23.53
C GLU A 206 -13.06 19.54 23.39
N ILE A 207 -14.08 19.66 22.55
CA ILE A 207 -15.02 18.56 22.29
C ILE A 207 -14.28 17.37 21.66
N MET A 208 -13.45 17.61 20.64
CA MET A 208 -12.67 16.54 20.01
C MET A 208 -11.68 15.91 20.97
N LYS A 209 -11.04 16.70 21.83
CA LYS A 209 -10.18 16.20 22.91
C LYS A 209 -10.95 15.30 23.87
N SER A 210 -12.15 15.71 24.29
CA SER A 210 -13.00 14.90 25.17
C SER A 210 -13.49 13.58 24.55
N ILE A 211 -13.50 13.48 23.22
CA ILE A 211 -13.85 12.26 22.48
C ILE A 211 -12.61 11.36 22.32
N LEU A 212 -11.48 11.93 21.91
CA LEU A 212 -10.28 11.19 21.54
C LEU A 212 -9.42 10.76 22.74
N ASP A 213 -9.23 11.62 23.74
CA ASP A 213 -8.37 11.33 24.89
C ASP A 213 -8.84 10.08 25.66
N PRO A 214 -10.14 9.93 26.00
CA PRO A 214 -10.61 8.71 26.68
C PRO A 214 -10.46 7.44 25.82
N ALA A 215 -10.54 7.57 24.50
CA ALA A 215 -10.35 6.44 23.59
C ALA A 215 -8.89 5.94 23.65
N TYR A 216 -7.93 6.86 23.58
CA TYR A 216 -6.51 6.53 23.74
C TYR A 216 -6.16 6.07 25.17
N ASP A 217 -6.77 6.64 26.20
CA ASP A 217 -6.57 6.22 27.59
C ASP A 217 -7.05 4.78 27.85
N ASN A 218 -8.08 4.32 27.12
CA ASN A 218 -8.51 2.92 27.19
C ASN A 218 -7.47 1.99 26.57
N LEU A 219 -6.86 2.37 25.44
CA LEU A 219 -5.77 1.58 24.83
C LEU A 219 -4.51 1.55 25.69
N LYS A 220 -4.23 2.58 26.49
CA LYS A 220 -3.09 2.61 27.41
C LYS A 220 -3.09 1.44 28.42
N LYS A 221 -4.23 0.79 28.63
CA LYS A 221 -4.35 -0.40 29.50
C LYS A 221 -3.91 -1.70 28.81
N GLU A 222 -3.88 -1.71 27.48
CA GLU A 222 -3.67 -2.89 26.64
C GLU A 222 -2.37 -2.78 25.83
N GLU A 223 -1.97 -1.56 25.47
CA GLU A 223 -0.84 -1.26 24.60
C GLU A 223 0.33 -0.62 25.37
N ASN A 224 1.55 -0.87 24.89
CA ASN A 224 2.74 -0.20 25.42
C ASN A 224 2.80 1.27 24.94
N GLU A 225 3.66 2.09 25.57
CA GLU A 225 3.77 3.52 25.25
C GLU A 225 4.22 3.77 23.80
N CYS A 226 5.08 2.92 23.25
CA CYS A 226 5.52 3.02 21.86
C CYS A 226 4.34 2.80 20.88
N SER A 227 3.59 1.71 21.05
CA SER A 227 2.39 1.41 20.25
C SER A 227 1.38 2.55 20.34
N LEU A 228 1.12 3.05 21.56
CA LEU A 228 0.16 4.12 21.79
C LEU A 228 0.55 5.42 21.05
N ASN A 229 1.84 5.80 21.10
CA ASN A 229 2.34 6.96 20.38
C ASN A 229 2.17 6.78 18.86
N ILE A 230 2.47 5.58 18.35
CA ILE A 230 2.26 5.27 16.92
C ILE A 230 0.79 5.39 16.52
N LEU A 231 -0.13 4.84 17.32
CA LEU A 231 -1.57 4.95 17.04
C LEU A 231 -2.02 6.42 17.02
N LYS A 232 -1.50 7.25 17.94
CA LYS A 232 -1.82 8.67 18.02
C LYS A 232 -1.24 9.48 16.86
N ASP A 233 0.05 9.31 16.58
CA ASP A 233 0.77 10.05 15.55
C ASP A 233 0.25 9.71 14.14
N ASN A 234 -0.28 8.50 13.96
CA ASN A 234 -0.85 8.04 12.69
C ASN A 234 -2.39 8.11 12.67
N SER A 235 -2.99 8.91 13.55
CA SER A 235 -4.42 9.28 13.47
C SER A 235 -5.39 8.09 13.50
N TYR A 236 -5.07 7.01 14.25
CA TYR A 236 -5.85 5.77 14.27
C TYR A 236 -7.34 6.01 14.57
N TYR A 237 -7.66 6.72 15.65
CA TYR A 237 -9.04 7.02 16.01
C TYR A 237 -9.71 8.00 15.04
N ASP A 238 -8.95 8.84 14.35
CA ASP A 238 -9.51 9.76 13.36
C ASP A 238 -10.05 8.98 12.13
N TYR A 239 -9.39 7.89 11.73
CA TYR A 239 -9.91 6.98 10.71
C TYR A 239 -11.18 6.26 11.16
N LEU A 240 -11.29 5.89 12.44
CA LEU A 240 -12.50 5.30 12.99
C LEU A 240 -13.67 6.30 13.02
N LEU A 241 -13.41 7.55 13.40
CA LEU A 241 -14.39 8.64 13.33
C LEU A 241 -14.82 8.92 11.89
N LYS A 242 -13.88 8.92 10.94
CA LYS A 242 -14.15 9.06 9.52
C LYS A 242 -15.12 7.97 9.03
N LEU A 243 -14.84 6.71 9.37
CA LEU A 243 -15.67 5.57 8.99
C LEU A 243 -17.10 5.70 9.52
N GLU A 244 -17.24 6.18 10.75
CA GLU A 244 -18.56 6.44 11.34
C GLU A 244 -19.32 7.53 10.57
N LEU A 245 -18.67 8.65 10.23
CA LEU A 245 -19.29 9.71 9.43
C LEU A 245 -19.70 9.20 8.04
N LEU A 246 -18.81 8.47 7.38
CA LEU A 246 -19.07 7.85 6.06
C LEU A 246 -20.30 6.93 6.07
N SER A 247 -20.53 6.18 7.15
CA SER A 247 -21.71 5.30 7.30
C SER A 247 -23.07 6.04 7.24
N LYS A 248 -23.05 7.37 7.45
CA LYS A 248 -24.25 8.23 7.46
C LYS A 248 -24.46 8.96 6.14
N LEU A 249 -23.50 8.89 5.21
CA LEU A 249 -23.54 9.60 3.94
C LEU A 249 -24.09 8.69 2.83
N PRO A 250 -24.80 9.27 1.83
CA PRO A 250 -25.22 8.53 0.65
C PRO A 250 -24.00 8.32 -0.28
N LEU A 251 -23.16 7.34 0.06
CA LEU A 251 -21.97 7.02 -0.73
C LEU A 251 -22.31 6.19 -1.97
N THR A 252 -21.73 6.55 -3.11
CA THR A 252 -21.76 5.72 -4.31
C THR A 252 -20.92 4.46 -4.12
N SER A 253 -21.08 3.45 -4.97
CA SER A 253 -20.22 2.26 -4.97
C SER A 253 -18.74 2.62 -5.17
N GLN A 254 -18.47 3.64 -5.98
CA GLN A 254 -17.12 4.14 -6.25
C GLN A 254 -16.52 4.82 -5.02
N ASP A 255 -17.30 5.65 -4.31
CA ASP A 255 -16.86 6.28 -3.06
C ASP A 255 -16.50 5.25 -1.99
N LYS A 256 -17.37 4.24 -1.81
CA LYS A 256 -17.13 3.14 -0.87
C LYS A 256 -15.86 2.39 -1.22
N TYR A 257 -15.63 2.10 -2.50
CA TYR A 257 -14.42 1.43 -2.93
C TYR A 257 -13.16 2.25 -2.59
N PHE A 258 -13.12 3.53 -2.95
CA PHE A 258 -11.96 4.39 -2.66
C PHE A 258 -11.70 4.56 -1.17
N GLU A 259 -12.75 4.80 -0.39
CA GLU A 259 -12.62 4.97 1.06
C GLU A 259 -12.24 3.67 1.77
N ARG A 260 -12.70 2.53 1.28
CA ARG A 260 -12.27 1.20 1.75
C ARG A 260 -10.78 0.98 1.52
N GLN A 261 -10.24 1.30 0.34
CA GLN A 261 -8.80 1.16 0.07
C GLN A 261 -7.97 2.07 0.97
N LYS A 262 -8.32 3.36 1.07
CA LYS A 262 -7.64 4.30 1.97
C LYS A 262 -7.62 3.83 3.42
N PHE A 263 -8.75 3.29 3.90
CA PHE A 263 -8.86 2.76 5.24
C PHE A 263 -7.94 1.54 5.44
N ILE A 264 -7.96 0.58 4.52
CA ILE A 264 -7.09 -0.60 4.55
C ILE A 264 -5.60 -0.19 4.56
N ASP A 265 -5.20 0.71 3.67
CA ASP A 265 -3.82 1.18 3.55
C ASP A 265 -3.34 1.82 4.86
N SER A 266 -4.17 2.68 5.43
CA SER A 266 -3.85 3.40 6.67
C SER A 266 -3.76 2.45 7.86
N MET A 267 -4.73 1.54 8.01
CA MET A 267 -4.71 0.55 9.09
C MET A 267 -3.55 -0.44 8.96
N PHE A 268 -3.20 -0.83 7.74
CA PHE A 268 -2.04 -1.67 7.47
C PHE A 268 -0.74 -0.96 7.86
N GLU A 269 -0.55 0.30 7.45
CA GLU A 269 0.64 1.07 7.80
C GLU A 269 0.78 1.26 9.31
N ILE A 270 -0.31 1.63 9.98
CA ILE A 270 -0.36 1.75 11.45
C ILE A 270 0.05 0.42 12.10
N THR A 271 -0.50 -0.71 11.63
CA THR A 271 -0.18 -2.04 12.16
C THR A 271 1.28 -2.43 11.94
N GLN A 272 1.87 -2.06 10.80
CA GLN A 272 3.29 -2.32 10.55
C GLN A 272 4.17 -1.50 11.50
N LYS A 273 3.82 -0.23 11.73
CA LYS A 273 4.53 0.63 12.67
C LYS A 273 4.38 0.14 14.11
N THR A 274 3.24 -0.38 14.54
CA THR A 274 3.13 -0.88 15.93
C THR A 274 3.94 -2.16 16.19
N ARG A 275 4.26 -2.95 15.15
CA ARG A 275 5.06 -4.18 15.30
C ARG A 275 6.52 -3.96 15.69
N ILE A 276 7.05 -2.74 15.56
CA ILE A 276 8.45 -2.42 15.88
C ILE A 276 8.67 -1.98 17.35
N CYS A 277 7.64 -2.05 18.21
CA CYS A 277 7.63 -1.48 19.57
C CYS A 277 8.08 -2.37 20.75
#